data_AF-A0A7J7D2Z2-F1
#
_entry.id   AF-A0A7J7D2Z2-F1
#
_cell.length_a   1.000
_cell.length_b   1.000
_cell.length_c   1.000
_cell.angle_alpha   90.00
_cell.angle_beta   90.00
_cell.angle_gamma   90.00
#
_symmetry.space_group_name_H-M   'P 1'
#
loop_
_entity.id
_entity.type
_entity.pdbx_description
1 polymer ?
#
loop_
_entity_poly.entity_id
_entity_poly.type
_entity_poly.pdbx_seq_one_letter_code
_entity_poly.pdbx_strand_id
1 'polypeptide(L)'
;MGKKAKSSRKGKKAWRANISTAEIEDFFEKSTKDALSGGSLTDLPSDSLFYVDKSKDLSVKRKIEKHREKVLRSESVLQKNPFVQAVPSSLKNAKKLKKKQKEVPTSNDAAVVASKENCVSVSGMVDLWEGEGEGHNKGKKRTKPTPIPAVEVEPPGCSFNPSFESHQDSLAKAVAEEMQKVYKKELGPQPVPLTVTGEKIDEEDMYFLDADDGSDDDKNMESDNEDIALEKRSAKKTKMVTRVELNRRARRKERQKIEAKENKKEEISKEIESLPHILQEIAREDEEKHKRKVRRVIAKQERLKARPPRLGKHKYGFV
;
A
#
# COMPACT_ATOMS: atom_id res chain seq x y z
N MET A 1 6.61 -17.11 89.18
CA MET A 1 6.82 -16.71 87.76
C MET A 1 5.49 -16.80 86.99
N GLY A 2 5.38 -16.13 85.84
CA GLY A 2 4.18 -16.18 84.97
C GLY A 2 3.15 -15.08 85.24
N LYS A 3 3.13 -14.04 84.41
CA LYS A 3 2.13 -12.95 84.48
C LYS A 3 0.87 -13.38 83.72
N LYS A 4 -0.29 -13.45 84.39
CA LYS A 4 -1.59 -13.59 83.69
C LYS A 4 -1.81 -12.34 82.82
N ALA A 5 -2.14 -12.55 81.54
CA ALA A 5 -2.29 -11.46 80.58
C ALA A 5 -3.41 -10.49 81.00
N LYS A 6 -3.15 -9.18 80.90
CA LYS A 6 -4.20 -8.16 81.13
C LYS A 6 -5.21 -8.24 79.99
N SER A 7 -6.42 -8.74 80.27
CA SER A 7 -7.50 -8.74 79.30
C SER A 7 -7.79 -7.31 78.82
N SER A 8 -7.85 -7.12 77.50
CA SER A 8 -7.93 -5.80 76.89
C SER A 8 -9.25 -5.11 77.23
N ARG A 9 -9.22 -4.19 78.20
CA ARG A 9 -10.37 -3.38 78.63
C ARG A 9 -10.70 -2.23 77.66
N LYS A 10 -10.56 -2.44 76.33
CA LYS A 10 -11.19 -1.57 75.33
C LYS A 10 -12.72 -1.75 75.42
N GLY A 11 -13.38 -0.92 76.21
CA GLY A 11 -14.85 -0.89 76.32
C GLY A 11 -15.52 -0.46 75.01
N LYS A 12 -16.85 -0.61 74.92
CA LYS A 12 -17.63 -0.41 73.67
C LYS A 12 -17.35 0.90 72.92
N LYS A 13 -17.02 2.00 73.62
CA LYS A 13 -16.64 3.29 72.99
C LYS A 13 -15.31 3.20 72.22
N ALA A 14 -14.33 2.45 72.74
CA ALA A 14 -13.04 2.20 72.09
C ALA A 14 -13.10 1.08 71.04
N TRP A 15 -14.22 0.36 70.90
CA TRP A 15 -14.50 -0.49 69.73
C TRP A 15 -15.04 0.35 68.58
N ARG A 16 -16.06 1.19 68.83
CA ARG A 16 -16.64 2.11 67.82
C ARG A 16 -15.59 2.97 67.13
N ALA A 17 -14.58 3.44 67.86
CA ALA A 17 -13.49 4.26 67.31
C ALA A 17 -12.45 3.50 66.44
N ASN A 18 -12.57 2.17 66.27
CA ASN A 18 -11.80 1.42 65.26
C ASN A 18 -12.73 0.57 64.35
N ILE A 19 -14.02 0.96 64.25
CA ILE A 19 -14.85 0.59 63.10
C ILE A 19 -14.55 1.64 62.02
N SER A 20 -14.10 1.22 60.84
CA SER A 20 -13.82 2.14 59.75
C SER A 20 -15.12 2.70 59.18
N THR A 21 -15.22 4.02 59.05
CA THR A 21 -16.27 4.70 58.29
C THR A 21 -15.87 4.93 56.82
N ALA A 22 -14.61 4.67 56.46
CA ALA A 22 -14.06 4.96 55.14
C ALA A 22 -14.84 4.29 54.00
N GLU A 23 -15.37 3.07 54.18
CA GLU A 23 -16.19 2.39 53.17
C GLU A 23 -17.52 3.13 52.87
N ILE A 24 -18.08 3.80 53.88
CA ILE A 24 -19.30 4.60 53.78
C ILE A 24 -18.99 5.95 53.11
N GLU A 25 -17.88 6.57 53.51
CA GLU A 25 -17.37 7.82 52.91
C GLU A 25 -16.99 7.61 51.43
N ASP A 26 -16.29 6.52 51.10
CA ASP A 26 -16.00 6.05 49.74
C ASP A 26 -17.27 5.90 48.89
N PHE A 27 -18.35 5.33 49.46
CA PHE A 27 -19.62 5.14 48.76
C PHE A 27 -20.31 6.47 48.47
N PHE A 28 -20.29 7.43 49.42
CA PHE A 28 -20.81 8.77 49.17
C PHE A 28 -19.97 9.54 48.15
N GLU A 29 -18.63 9.44 48.19
CA GLU A 29 -17.76 10.04 47.17
C GLU A 29 -18.03 9.46 45.77
N LYS A 30 -18.15 8.14 45.66
CA LYS A 30 -18.43 7.46 44.37
C LYS A 30 -19.80 7.85 43.84
N SER A 31 -20.86 7.79 44.65
CA SER A 31 -22.20 8.21 44.22
C SER A 31 -22.28 9.70 43.84
N THR A 32 -21.48 10.57 44.48
CA THR A 32 -21.37 11.99 44.09
C THR A 32 -20.63 12.16 42.75
N LYS A 33 -19.55 11.41 42.52
CA LYS A 33 -18.79 11.42 41.26
C LYS A 33 -19.61 10.85 40.10
N ASP A 34 -20.32 9.75 40.32
CA ASP A 34 -21.23 9.14 39.34
C ASP A 34 -22.38 10.09 38.98
N ALA A 35 -22.97 10.77 39.97
CA ALA A 35 -24.02 11.77 39.74
C ALA A 35 -23.53 12.97 38.91
N LEU A 36 -22.28 13.40 39.08
CA LEU A 36 -21.64 14.44 38.25
C LEU A 36 -21.26 13.93 36.86
N SER A 37 -20.90 12.64 36.73
CA SER A 37 -20.48 12.00 35.48
C SER A 37 -21.62 11.46 34.61
N GLY A 38 -22.88 11.61 35.04
CA GLY A 38 -24.08 11.24 34.27
C GLY A 38 -24.77 9.92 34.65
N GLY A 39 -24.34 9.26 35.73
CA GLY A 39 -24.90 8.00 36.23
C GLY A 39 -23.83 6.95 36.54
N SER A 40 -24.19 5.89 37.28
CA SER A 40 -23.25 4.81 37.58
C SER A 40 -23.13 3.83 36.42
N LEU A 41 -21.90 3.42 36.12
CA LEU A 41 -21.59 2.52 35.00
C LEU A 41 -22.12 1.09 35.22
N THR A 42 -22.45 0.72 36.47
CA THR A 42 -23.03 -0.59 36.82
C THR A 42 -24.48 -0.77 36.38
N ASP A 43 -25.21 0.33 36.23
CA ASP A 43 -26.67 0.33 36.07
C ASP A 43 -27.06 0.40 34.58
N LEU A 44 -26.10 0.69 33.72
CA LEU A 44 -26.24 0.71 32.26
C LEU A 44 -26.14 -0.72 31.70
N PRO A 45 -26.98 -1.09 30.71
CA PRO A 45 -26.89 -2.40 30.08
C PRO A 45 -25.58 -2.53 29.27
N SER A 46 -25.00 -3.74 29.28
CA SER A 46 -23.76 -4.10 28.55
C SER A 46 -23.74 -3.61 27.10
N ASP A 47 -24.90 -3.68 26.44
CA ASP A 47 -25.10 -3.41 25.02
C ASP A 47 -25.06 -1.90 24.72
N SER A 48 -25.18 -1.05 25.75
CA SER A 48 -24.96 0.40 25.67
C SER A 48 -23.56 0.83 26.11
N LEU A 49 -22.80 -0.04 26.78
CA LEU A 49 -21.41 0.23 27.19
C LEU A 49 -20.42 0.03 26.04
N PHE A 50 -20.74 -0.84 25.07
CA PHE A 50 -19.81 -1.23 24.00
C PHE A 50 -20.42 -1.15 22.61
N TYR A 51 -20.05 -0.11 21.85
CA TYR A 51 -20.34 -0.07 20.41
C TYR A 51 -19.39 -1.00 19.63
N VAL A 52 -19.91 -2.12 19.14
CA VAL A 52 -19.17 -2.98 18.20
C VAL A 52 -19.17 -2.32 16.82
N ASP A 53 -18.13 -1.53 16.54
CA ASP A 53 -17.98 -0.93 15.22
C ASP A 53 -17.80 -2.01 14.15
N LYS A 54 -18.69 -1.96 13.15
CA LYS A 54 -18.73 -2.85 11.98
C LYS A 54 -18.21 -2.14 10.72
N SER A 55 -17.74 -0.90 10.84
CA SER A 55 -17.08 -0.18 9.75
C SER A 55 -15.94 -1.01 9.17
N LYS A 56 -15.72 -0.84 7.87
CA LYS A 56 -14.65 -1.53 7.16
C LYS A 56 -13.54 -0.54 6.85
N ASP A 57 -12.83 -0.04 7.88
CA ASP A 57 -11.62 0.74 7.61
C ASP A 57 -10.66 -0.06 6.72
N LEU A 58 -10.52 0.41 5.49
CA LEU A 58 -9.68 -0.19 4.47
C LEU A 58 -8.20 0.11 4.74
N SER A 59 -7.87 1.15 5.50
CA SER A 59 -6.50 1.51 5.87
C SER A 59 -5.92 0.48 6.85
N VAL A 60 -6.59 0.22 7.97
CA VAL A 60 -6.21 -0.78 8.97
C VAL A 60 -6.28 -2.19 8.39
N LYS A 61 -7.27 -2.51 7.55
CA LYS A 61 -7.34 -3.82 6.88
C LYS A 61 -6.16 -4.05 5.96
N ARG A 62 -5.80 -3.08 5.09
CA ARG A 62 -4.59 -3.16 4.26
C ARG A 62 -3.30 -3.25 5.08
N LYS A 63 -3.23 -2.61 6.26
CA LYS A 63 -2.10 -2.76 7.19
C LYS A 63 -2.03 -4.21 7.72
N ILE A 64 -3.12 -4.73 8.30
CA ILE A 64 -3.19 -6.10 8.85
C ILE A 64 -2.90 -7.16 7.77
N GLU A 65 -3.46 -7.00 6.57
CA GLU A 65 -3.26 -7.90 5.43
C GLU A 65 -1.78 -7.96 5.01
N LYS A 66 -1.14 -6.79 4.80
CA LYS A 66 0.32 -6.69 4.55
C LYS A 66 1.19 -7.25 5.68
N HIS A 67 0.68 -7.35 6.90
CA HIS A 67 1.37 -7.99 8.03
C HIS A 67 1.11 -9.51 8.12
N ARG A 68 0.01 -10.01 7.55
CA ARG A 68 -0.29 -11.46 7.41
C ARG A 68 0.39 -12.08 6.19
N GLU A 69 0.52 -11.33 5.10
CA GLU A 69 1.30 -11.73 3.91
C GLU A 69 2.80 -11.88 4.22
N LYS A 70 3.30 -11.11 5.20
CA LYS A 70 4.68 -11.21 5.71
C LYS A 70 4.84 -12.44 6.60
N VAL A 71 5.12 -13.57 5.95
CA VAL A 71 5.57 -14.81 6.58
C VAL A 71 6.67 -14.52 7.61
N LEU A 72 6.55 -15.11 8.81
CA LEU A 72 7.46 -14.87 9.93
C LEU A 72 8.93 -15.19 9.55
N ARG A 73 9.89 -14.51 10.19
CA ARG A 73 11.32 -14.69 9.87
C ARG A 73 11.80 -16.15 10.03
N SER A 74 11.23 -16.90 10.97
CA SER A 74 11.45 -18.34 11.17
C SER A 74 10.84 -19.18 10.03
N GLU A 75 9.54 -19.02 9.78
CA GLU A 75 8.81 -19.70 8.71
C GLU A 75 9.45 -19.46 7.33
N SER A 76 9.88 -18.23 7.05
CA SER A 76 10.60 -17.85 5.82
C SER A 76 11.96 -18.54 5.67
N VAL A 77 12.59 -19.01 6.75
CA VAL A 77 13.82 -19.83 6.71
C VAL A 77 13.51 -21.31 6.51
N LEU A 78 12.33 -21.77 6.94
CA LEU A 78 11.85 -23.14 6.75
C LEU A 78 11.17 -23.36 5.38
N GLN A 79 10.77 -22.29 4.69
CA GLN A 79 10.25 -22.35 3.33
C GLN A 79 11.28 -22.93 2.35
N LYS A 80 10.88 -24.00 1.66
CA LYS A 80 11.74 -24.71 0.69
C LYS A 80 12.14 -23.78 -0.45
N ASN A 81 13.45 -23.55 -0.60
CA ASN A 81 14.00 -22.71 -1.66
C ASN A 81 13.64 -23.29 -3.06
N PRO A 82 12.85 -22.61 -3.91
CA PRO A 82 12.39 -23.14 -5.18
C PRO A 82 13.50 -23.32 -6.23
N PHE A 83 14.68 -22.75 -6.00
CA PHE A 83 15.85 -22.92 -6.87
C PHE A 83 16.71 -24.16 -6.51
N VAL A 84 16.44 -24.81 -5.37
CA VAL A 84 17.16 -26.02 -4.94
C VAL A 84 16.24 -27.22 -5.10
N GLN A 85 16.50 -28.06 -6.11
CA GLN A 85 15.84 -29.36 -6.20
C GLN A 85 16.27 -30.21 -4.99
N ALA A 86 15.30 -30.76 -4.27
CA ALA A 86 15.58 -31.66 -3.16
C ALA A 86 16.28 -32.92 -3.68
N VAL A 87 17.53 -33.14 -3.27
CA VAL A 87 18.26 -34.37 -3.59
C VAL A 87 17.45 -35.55 -3.04
N PRO A 88 17.10 -36.55 -3.87
CA PRO A 88 16.38 -37.71 -3.38
C PRO A 88 17.26 -38.47 -2.38
N SER A 89 16.88 -38.45 -1.11
CA SER A 89 17.52 -39.29 -0.10
C SER A 89 17.42 -40.75 -0.55
N SER A 90 18.49 -41.52 -0.36
CA SER A 90 18.67 -42.81 -1.01
C SER A 90 17.80 -43.90 -0.38
N LEU A 91 16.51 -43.90 -0.71
CA LEU A 91 15.52 -44.91 -0.34
C LEU A 91 15.74 -46.25 -1.06
N LYS A 92 16.94 -46.82 -0.85
CA LYS A 92 17.08 -48.28 -0.82
C LYS A 92 16.12 -48.77 0.28
N ASN A 93 15.21 -49.67 -0.10
CA ASN A 93 14.15 -50.27 0.74
C ASN A 93 12.84 -49.46 0.89
N ALA A 94 12.20 -49.13 -0.25
CA ALA A 94 10.76 -48.83 -0.32
C ALA A 94 9.97 -49.88 -1.15
N LYS A 95 10.40 -51.15 -1.15
CA LYS A 95 9.61 -52.27 -1.68
C LYS A 95 8.71 -52.85 -0.57
N LYS A 96 7.44 -53.10 -0.91
CA LYS A 96 6.32 -53.53 -0.03
C LYS A 96 5.73 -52.43 0.86
N LEU A 97 4.62 -51.86 0.40
CA LEU A 97 3.33 -51.90 1.12
C LEU A 97 2.22 -51.48 0.14
N LYS A 98 1.29 -52.40 -0.18
CA LYS A 98 0.04 -52.10 -0.90
C LYS A 98 -1.15 -52.46 -0.02
N LYS A 99 -2.20 -51.63 -0.02
CA LYS A 99 -3.56 -52.03 0.33
C LYS A 99 -4.57 -51.29 -0.57
N LYS A 100 -5.70 -51.93 -0.86
CA LYS A 100 -6.79 -51.47 -1.77
C LYS A 100 -7.67 -50.39 -1.08
N GLN A 101 -8.64 -49.67 -1.69
CA GLN A 101 -9.49 -49.87 -2.89
C GLN A 101 -9.51 -48.61 -3.81
N LYS A 102 -10.27 -48.48 -4.92
CA LYS A 102 -11.48 -49.20 -5.38
C LYS A 102 -11.56 -49.38 -6.92
N GLU A 103 -12.47 -50.28 -7.33
CA GLU A 103 -13.19 -50.48 -8.61
C GLU A 103 -13.47 -49.19 -9.43
N VAL A 104 -13.44 -49.12 -10.78
CA VAL A 104 -14.06 -49.94 -11.87
C VAL A 104 -15.57 -49.67 -11.98
N PRO A 105 -16.18 -49.38 -13.17
CA PRO A 105 -15.85 -49.77 -14.57
C PRO A 105 -15.30 -48.58 -15.44
N THR A 106 -15.29 -48.49 -16.79
CA THR A 106 -16.02 -49.10 -17.94
C THR A 106 -15.22 -49.19 -19.26
N SER A 107 -15.55 -50.19 -20.11
CA SER A 107 -15.57 -50.32 -21.61
C SER A 107 -14.76 -49.37 -22.53
N ASN A 108 -14.11 -49.79 -23.63
CA ASN A 108 -14.29 -51.00 -24.48
C ASN A 108 -12.95 -51.61 -24.98
N ASP A 109 -13.04 -52.79 -25.59
CA ASP A 109 -11.96 -53.62 -26.14
C ASP A 109 -11.44 -53.21 -27.53
N ALA A 110 -10.17 -53.55 -27.81
CA ALA A 110 -9.69 -54.13 -29.07
C ALA A 110 -8.25 -54.66 -28.89
N ALA A 111 -7.84 -55.67 -29.67
CA ALA A 111 -6.50 -56.26 -29.63
C ALA A 111 -5.75 -56.08 -30.96
N VAL A 112 -4.43 -56.33 -30.97
CA VAL A 112 -3.73 -57.29 -31.87
C VAL A 112 -2.19 -57.21 -31.72
N VAL A 113 -1.61 -58.36 -31.35
CA VAL A 113 -0.33 -59.03 -31.76
C VAL A 113 0.96 -58.22 -32.02
N ALA A 114 2.12 -58.85 -31.72
CA ALA A 114 3.48 -58.31 -31.82
C ALA A 114 4.38 -59.01 -32.86
N SER A 115 5.48 -58.34 -33.24
CA SER A 115 6.79 -58.86 -33.74
C SER A 115 7.87 -57.79 -33.39
N LYS A 116 9.15 -58.02 -33.06
CA LYS A 116 10.22 -58.94 -33.55
C LYS A 116 10.63 -58.59 -35.01
N GLU A 117 11.90 -58.55 -35.45
CA GLU A 117 13.16 -59.12 -34.96
C GLU A 117 14.35 -58.10 -35.03
N ASN A 118 15.58 -58.57 -34.78
CA ASN A 118 16.85 -57.80 -34.75
C ASN A 118 17.34 -57.25 -36.12
N CYS A 119 18.19 -56.23 -36.07
CA CYS A 119 19.36 -56.08 -36.97
C CYS A 119 20.53 -55.40 -36.20
N VAL A 120 21.78 -55.60 -36.61
CA VAL A 120 22.99 -55.27 -35.83
C VAL A 120 23.96 -54.35 -36.58
N SER A 121 24.37 -53.28 -35.89
CA SER A 121 25.49 -52.35 -36.12
C SER A 121 26.14 -52.21 -37.52
N VAL A 122 26.19 -50.96 -38.01
CA VAL A 122 27.34 -50.45 -38.78
C VAL A 122 27.91 -49.24 -38.08
N SER A 123 29.23 -49.08 -38.12
CA SER A 123 29.98 -47.98 -37.49
C SER A 123 29.70 -46.64 -38.17
N GLY A 124 28.90 -45.78 -37.53
CA GLY A 124 28.82 -44.36 -37.87
C GLY A 124 29.71 -43.53 -36.96
N MET A 125 30.64 -42.77 -37.54
CA MET A 125 31.24 -41.62 -36.83
C MET A 125 30.12 -40.59 -36.65
N VAL A 126 29.76 -40.31 -35.39
CA VAL A 126 28.73 -39.31 -35.09
C VAL A 126 29.32 -37.94 -35.38
N ASP A 127 28.89 -37.30 -36.46
CA ASP A 127 29.07 -35.85 -36.58
C ASP A 127 28.24 -35.17 -35.49
N LEU A 128 28.84 -34.20 -34.82
CA LEU A 128 28.22 -33.42 -33.77
C LEU A 128 27.42 -32.22 -34.31
N TRP A 129 27.47 -31.97 -35.63
CA TRP A 129 26.97 -30.72 -36.24
C TRP A 129 25.92 -30.90 -37.34
N GLU A 130 25.96 -31.96 -38.17
CA GLU A 130 24.80 -32.38 -38.99
C GLU A 130 23.70 -33.02 -38.10
N GLY A 131 22.94 -32.15 -37.42
CA GLY A 131 21.93 -32.52 -36.42
C GLY A 131 20.70 -31.62 -36.41
N GLU A 132 20.25 -31.14 -37.58
CA GLU A 132 18.97 -30.44 -37.69
C GLU A 132 17.79 -31.39 -37.42
N GLY A 133 17.02 -31.10 -36.37
CA GLY A 133 15.56 -31.25 -36.45
C GLY A 133 14.87 -32.27 -35.56
N GLU A 134 15.45 -33.45 -35.26
CA GLU A 134 14.69 -34.51 -34.58
C GLU A 134 15.36 -35.15 -33.36
N GLY A 135 14.83 -34.81 -32.17
CA GLY A 135 15.30 -35.32 -30.89
C GLY A 135 14.29 -35.08 -29.78
N HIS A 136 13.65 -36.14 -29.28
CA HIS A 136 12.61 -36.10 -28.25
C HIS A 136 13.13 -35.88 -26.81
N ASN A 137 14.09 -34.95 -26.64
CA ASN A 137 14.50 -34.42 -25.35
C ASN A 137 14.64 -32.89 -25.44
N LYS A 138 13.50 -32.20 -25.50
CA LYS A 138 13.42 -30.72 -25.51
C LYS A 138 13.77 -30.13 -24.14
N GLY A 139 15.04 -30.25 -23.74
CA GLY A 139 15.61 -29.48 -22.66
C GLY A 139 15.32 -28.00 -22.89
N LYS A 140 14.59 -27.36 -21.96
CA LYS A 140 14.07 -26.01 -22.16
C LYS A 140 15.22 -25.03 -22.38
N LYS A 141 15.46 -24.63 -23.65
CA LYS A 141 16.42 -23.58 -24.01
C LYS A 141 16.09 -22.35 -23.17
N ARG A 142 16.93 -22.04 -22.18
CA ARG A 142 16.68 -20.96 -21.22
C ARG A 142 16.62 -19.65 -21.99
N THR A 143 15.44 -19.04 -22.05
CA THR A 143 15.28 -17.72 -22.66
C THR A 143 16.21 -16.75 -21.95
N LYS A 144 17.03 -16.02 -22.73
CA LYS A 144 17.99 -15.07 -22.16
C LYS A 144 17.18 -13.98 -21.40
N PRO A 145 17.57 -13.62 -20.16
CA PRO A 145 16.80 -12.69 -19.33
C PRO A 145 16.89 -11.22 -19.80
N THR A 146 17.65 -10.94 -20.85
CA THR A 146 17.93 -9.61 -21.39
C THR A 146 17.50 -9.54 -22.87
N PRO A 147 16.81 -8.46 -23.30
CA PRO A 147 16.39 -8.28 -24.70
C PRO A 147 17.50 -7.71 -25.60
N ILE A 148 18.73 -7.60 -25.10
CA ILE A 148 19.92 -7.13 -25.82
C ILE A 148 20.60 -8.33 -26.50
N PRO A 149 21.14 -8.20 -27.72
CA PRO A 149 22.02 -9.21 -28.29
C PRO A 149 23.20 -9.51 -27.35
N ALA A 150 23.73 -10.73 -27.40
CA ALA A 150 24.81 -11.16 -26.50
C ALA A 150 26.22 -10.78 -27.00
N VAL A 151 26.30 -10.18 -28.18
CA VAL A 151 27.50 -9.61 -28.81
C VAL A 151 27.06 -8.31 -29.46
N GLU A 152 27.82 -7.24 -29.26
CA GLU A 152 27.61 -5.97 -29.96
C GLU A 152 28.29 -6.11 -31.33
N VAL A 153 27.53 -5.90 -32.41
CA VAL A 153 28.01 -6.07 -33.79
C VAL A 153 28.34 -4.70 -34.35
N GLU A 154 29.62 -4.46 -34.59
CA GLU A 154 30.11 -3.23 -35.22
C GLU A 154 29.57 -3.07 -36.65
N PRO A 155 29.39 -1.83 -37.15
CA PRO A 155 28.96 -1.60 -38.52
C PRO A 155 30.05 -2.06 -39.51
N PRO A 156 29.68 -2.52 -40.73
CA PRO A 156 30.65 -3.07 -41.70
C PRO A 156 31.75 -2.09 -42.12
N GLY A 157 31.53 -0.77 -41.96
CA GLY A 157 32.51 0.29 -42.21
C GLY A 157 33.69 0.36 -41.23
N CYS A 158 33.65 -0.40 -40.14
CA CYS A 158 34.75 -0.58 -39.18
C CYS A 158 35.68 -1.75 -39.54
N SER A 159 35.37 -2.53 -40.58
CA SER A 159 36.28 -3.56 -41.09
C SER A 159 37.56 -2.94 -41.70
N PHE A 160 38.65 -3.71 -41.78
CA PHE A 160 39.95 -3.24 -42.29
C PHE A 160 39.93 -2.83 -43.78
N ASN A 161 38.99 -3.38 -44.57
CA ASN A 161 38.79 -3.02 -45.97
C ASN A 161 37.28 -2.83 -46.24
N PRO A 162 36.70 -1.69 -45.79
CA PRO A 162 35.27 -1.44 -45.88
C PRO A 162 34.89 -0.93 -47.28
N SER A 163 33.63 -1.10 -47.69
CA SER A 163 33.13 -0.34 -48.85
C SER A 163 33.09 1.15 -48.51
N PHE A 164 33.39 2.03 -49.47
CA PHE A 164 33.43 3.48 -49.26
C PHE A 164 32.16 4.01 -48.60
N GLU A 165 30.99 3.58 -49.09
CA GLU A 165 29.69 3.90 -48.52
C GLU A 165 29.61 3.48 -47.05
N SER A 166 29.89 2.22 -46.72
CA SER A 166 29.81 1.72 -45.34
C SER A 166 30.75 2.45 -44.37
N HIS A 167 31.91 2.89 -44.86
CA HIS A 167 32.88 3.68 -44.10
C HIS A 167 32.35 5.09 -43.83
N GLN A 168 31.86 5.80 -44.85
CA GLN A 168 31.21 7.11 -44.68
C GLN A 168 30.01 7.02 -43.74
N ASP A 169 29.21 5.97 -43.86
CA ASP A 169 28.08 5.65 -42.98
C ASP A 169 28.49 5.47 -41.51
N SER A 170 29.71 5.02 -41.26
CA SER A 170 30.25 4.77 -39.91
C SER A 170 30.89 6.03 -39.33
N LEU A 171 31.59 6.82 -40.16
CA LEU A 171 32.04 8.17 -39.81
C LEU A 171 30.85 9.11 -39.50
N ALA A 172 29.80 9.08 -40.31
CA ALA A 172 28.59 9.89 -40.10
C ALA A 172 27.90 9.56 -38.78
N LYS A 173 27.86 8.28 -38.37
CA LYS A 173 27.34 7.87 -37.05
C LYS A 173 28.21 8.43 -35.90
N ALA A 174 29.53 8.33 -36.01
CA ALA A 174 30.45 8.88 -35.00
C ALA A 174 30.33 10.41 -34.87
N VAL A 175 30.27 11.13 -35.99
CA VAL A 175 30.06 12.59 -36.00
C VAL A 175 28.69 12.96 -35.42
N ALA A 176 27.64 12.22 -35.74
CA ALA A 176 26.30 12.44 -35.17
C ALA A 176 26.26 12.21 -33.65
N GLU A 177 27.03 11.24 -33.12
CA GLU A 177 27.16 11.05 -31.67
C GLU A 177 27.90 12.19 -30.97
N GLU A 178 28.99 12.71 -31.55
CA GLU A 178 29.70 13.88 -30.99
C GLU A 178 28.85 15.15 -31.08
N MET A 179 28.20 15.42 -32.21
CA MET A 179 27.25 16.54 -32.33
C MET A 179 26.10 16.42 -31.33
N GLN A 180 25.57 15.20 -31.10
CA GLN A 180 24.62 14.98 -30.03
C GLN A 180 25.20 15.22 -28.61
N LYS A 181 26.49 14.96 -28.36
CA LYS A 181 27.15 15.27 -27.07
C LYS A 181 27.34 16.78 -26.91
N VAL A 182 27.55 17.52 -28.00
CA VAL A 182 27.61 19.00 -28.04
C VAL A 182 26.23 19.59 -27.76
N TYR A 183 25.21 19.26 -28.56
CA TYR A 183 23.85 19.80 -28.37
C TYR A 183 23.25 19.48 -26.99
N LYS A 184 23.59 18.34 -26.37
CA LYS A 184 23.16 17.99 -25.00
C LYS A 184 23.83 18.84 -23.90
N LYS A 185 24.96 19.50 -24.18
CA LYS A 185 25.60 20.47 -23.29
C LYS A 185 25.07 21.88 -23.52
N GLU A 186 24.81 22.26 -24.78
CA GLU A 186 24.42 23.61 -25.19
C GLU A 186 22.92 23.89 -24.98
N LEU A 187 22.06 22.94 -25.35
CA LEU A 187 20.59 23.03 -25.20
C LEU A 187 20.09 22.36 -23.91
N GLY A 188 20.98 21.70 -23.16
CA GLY A 188 20.65 21.15 -21.85
C GLY A 188 20.44 22.28 -20.82
N PRO A 189 19.53 22.12 -19.84
CA PRO A 189 19.50 23.04 -18.70
C PRO A 189 20.86 23.00 -17.99
N GLN A 190 21.38 24.16 -17.61
CA GLN A 190 22.66 24.22 -16.90
C GLN A 190 22.58 23.37 -15.62
N PRO A 191 23.62 22.57 -15.31
CA PRO A 191 23.61 21.76 -14.10
C PRO A 191 23.59 22.67 -12.87
N VAL A 192 22.65 22.43 -11.95
CA VAL A 192 22.57 23.15 -10.68
C VAL A 192 23.93 23.07 -9.98
N PRO A 193 24.56 24.20 -9.58
CA PRO A 193 25.87 24.18 -8.97
C PRO A 193 25.84 23.41 -7.64
N LEU A 194 26.83 22.54 -7.44
CA LEU A 194 26.95 21.70 -6.23
C LEU A 194 27.05 22.52 -4.93
N THR A 195 27.50 23.76 -5.03
CA THR A 195 27.51 24.75 -3.97
C THR A 195 26.98 26.07 -4.54
N VAL A 196 25.74 26.42 -4.18
CA VAL A 196 25.25 27.79 -4.36
C VAL A 196 25.97 28.65 -3.32
N THR A 197 26.68 29.70 -3.75
CA THR A 197 27.31 30.68 -2.84
C THR A 197 26.25 31.69 -2.38
N GLY A 198 25.23 31.19 -1.68
CA GLY A 198 24.27 32.01 -0.95
C GLY A 198 24.76 32.28 0.47
N GLU A 199 24.11 33.22 1.14
CA GLU A 199 24.20 33.34 2.60
C GLU A 199 23.61 32.09 3.27
N LYS A 200 23.88 31.91 4.56
CA LYS A 200 23.15 30.88 5.32
C LYS A 200 21.68 31.28 5.32
N ILE A 201 20.81 30.34 4.95
CA ILE A 201 19.39 30.44 5.23
C ILE A 201 19.26 30.43 6.76
N ASP A 202 18.77 31.53 7.33
CA ASP A 202 18.57 31.62 8.78
C ASP A 202 17.45 30.66 9.22
N GLU A 203 17.46 30.30 10.50
CA GLU A 203 16.59 29.23 11.02
C GLU A 203 15.10 29.55 10.84
N GLU A 204 14.74 30.83 10.80
CA GLU A 204 13.38 31.34 10.55
C GLU A 204 12.88 31.06 9.12
N ASP A 205 13.75 31.16 8.09
CA ASP A 205 13.40 30.91 6.69
C ASP A 205 13.23 29.40 6.39
N MET A 206 13.96 28.53 7.10
CA MET A 206 13.80 27.08 6.94
C MET A 206 12.38 26.61 7.33
N TYR A 207 11.77 27.23 8.35
CA TYR A 207 10.39 26.93 8.75
C TYR A 207 9.34 27.30 7.68
N PHE A 208 9.66 28.21 6.74
CA PHE A 208 8.77 28.54 5.62
C PHE A 208 8.84 27.54 4.45
N LEU A 209 9.98 26.83 4.26
CA LEU A 209 10.08 25.78 3.24
C LEU A 209 9.42 24.47 3.70
N ASP A 210 9.60 24.09 4.97
CA ASP A 210 9.02 22.84 5.52
C ASP A 210 7.48 22.90 5.66
N ALA A 211 6.85 24.06 5.42
CA ALA A 211 5.41 24.26 5.54
C ALA A 211 4.59 23.80 4.31
N ASP A 212 5.21 23.58 3.14
CA ASP A 212 4.51 23.28 1.87
C ASP A 212 4.64 21.80 1.41
N ASP A 213 5.40 20.95 2.11
CA ASP A 213 5.37 19.48 1.88
C ASP A 213 4.10 18.88 2.51
N GLY A 214 2.99 19.03 1.78
CA GLY A 214 1.63 18.95 2.29
C GLY A 214 1.27 17.68 3.09
N SER A 215 1.28 17.83 4.42
CA SER A 215 0.50 17.01 5.35
C SER A 215 -0.77 17.76 5.75
N ASP A 216 -1.75 17.79 4.84
CA ASP A 216 -3.11 18.28 5.10
C ASP A 216 -3.84 17.29 6.03
N ASP A 217 -3.54 17.37 7.33
CA ASP A 217 -4.14 16.58 8.41
C ASP A 217 -4.87 17.53 9.38
N ASP A 218 -6.17 17.27 9.52
CA ASP A 218 -7.19 18.14 10.12
C ASP A 218 -6.80 18.74 11.48
N LYS A 219 -6.82 20.07 11.57
CA LYS A 219 -6.75 20.81 12.83
C LYS A 219 -7.91 21.79 12.97
N ASN A 220 -9.09 21.23 13.22
CA ASN A 220 -10.16 21.91 13.96
C ASN A 220 -9.62 22.55 15.26
N MET A 221 -9.35 23.85 15.22
CA MET A 221 -8.96 24.66 16.39
C MET A 221 -10.20 25.23 17.09
N GLU A 222 -10.88 24.39 17.87
CA GLU A 222 -11.63 24.89 19.02
C GLU A 222 -10.65 25.16 20.17
N SER A 223 -10.51 26.42 20.55
CA SER A 223 -10.00 26.81 21.86
C SER A 223 -10.80 28.01 22.37
N ASP A 224 -11.49 27.81 23.48
CA ASP A 224 -12.11 28.90 24.22
C ASP A 224 -11.08 29.99 24.58
N ASN A 225 -11.55 31.23 24.64
CA ASN A 225 -10.89 32.32 25.34
C ASN A 225 -11.97 33.02 26.17
N GLU A 226 -11.99 32.76 27.47
CA GLU A 226 -12.95 33.38 28.38
C GLU A 226 -12.59 34.86 28.64
N ASP A 227 -13.63 35.69 28.70
CA ASP A 227 -13.74 36.98 29.40
C ASP A 227 -12.53 37.94 29.49
N ILE A 228 -12.58 39.02 28.70
CA ILE A 228 -12.68 40.42 29.24
C ILE A 228 -13.62 41.22 28.32
N ALA A 229 -14.90 41.33 28.70
CA ALA A 229 -15.88 42.22 28.04
C ALA A 229 -17.11 42.58 28.93
N LEU A 230 -16.92 42.65 30.25
CA LEU A 230 -18.00 42.93 31.20
C LEU A 230 -18.40 44.42 31.25
N GLU A 231 -19.12 44.90 30.23
CA GLU A 231 -19.92 46.13 30.40
C GLU A 231 -21.22 46.18 29.56
N LYS A 232 -22.24 46.83 30.14
CA LYS A 232 -23.42 47.39 29.43
C LYS A 232 -24.35 46.42 28.67
N ARG A 233 -24.50 45.17 29.15
CA ARG A 233 -25.71 44.35 28.87
C ARG A 233 -26.96 44.95 29.54
N SER A 234 -27.52 46.00 28.94
CA SER A 234 -28.79 46.61 29.39
C SER A 234 -29.94 45.59 29.32
N ALA A 235 -30.58 45.32 30.46
CA ALA A 235 -31.65 44.34 30.60
C ALA A 235 -32.97 44.84 29.94
N LYS A 236 -33.00 44.81 28.60
CA LYS A 236 -34.20 45.11 27.81
C LYS A 236 -35.30 44.10 28.11
N LYS A 237 -36.26 44.49 28.97
CA LYS A 237 -37.45 43.70 29.30
C LYS A 237 -38.07 43.14 28.02
N THR A 238 -38.08 41.81 27.88
CA THR A 238 -38.66 41.13 26.73
C THR A 238 -40.17 41.37 26.72
N LYS A 239 -40.65 42.22 25.80
CA LYS A 239 -42.09 42.42 25.58
C LYS A 239 -42.70 41.04 25.26
N MET A 240 -43.76 40.67 25.98
CA MET A 240 -44.45 39.41 25.72
C MET A 240 -45.01 39.41 24.30
N VAL A 241 -44.46 38.55 23.46
CA VAL A 241 -44.84 38.43 22.04
C VAL A 241 -46.28 37.93 21.96
N THR A 242 -47.13 38.61 21.20
CA THR A 242 -48.54 38.24 21.11
C THR A 242 -48.73 36.90 20.38
N ARG A 243 -49.84 36.20 20.65
CA ARG A 243 -50.21 34.96 19.96
C ARG A 243 -50.30 35.13 18.43
N VAL A 244 -50.63 36.35 17.97
CA VAL A 244 -50.67 36.72 16.55
C VAL A 244 -49.26 36.81 15.95
N GLU A 245 -48.31 37.44 16.65
CA GLU A 245 -46.91 37.52 16.22
C GLU A 245 -46.21 36.15 16.22
N LEU A 246 -46.51 35.29 17.20
CA LEU A 246 -46.04 33.90 17.20
C LEU A 246 -46.52 33.15 15.94
N ASN A 247 -47.81 33.24 15.60
CA ASN A 247 -48.36 32.64 14.38
C ASN A 247 -47.76 33.26 13.10
N ARG A 248 -47.49 34.57 13.08
CA ARG A 248 -46.82 35.25 11.96
C ARG A 248 -45.37 34.78 11.79
N ARG A 249 -44.65 34.53 12.90
CA ARG A 249 -43.29 33.98 12.90
C ARG A 249 -43.26 32.51 12.48
N ALA A 250 -44.25 31.71 12.89
CA ALA A 250 -44.41 30.32 12.46
C ALA A 250 -44.58 30.24 10.93
N ARG A 251 -45.55 30.96 10.36
CA ARG A 251 -45.78 31.03 8.91
C ARG A 251 -44.55 31.48 8.12
N ARG A 252 -43.75 32.43 8.64
CA ARG A 252 -42.49 32.84 8.00
C ARG A 252 -41.45 31.72 8.04
N LYS A 253 -41.29 31.04 9.18
CA LYS A 253 -40.37 29.89 9.34
C LYS A 253 -40.80 28.70 8.46
N GLU A 254 -42.09 28.54 8.19
CA GLU A 254 -42.62 27.52 7.27
C GLU A 254 -42.31 27.85 5.81
N ARG A 255 -42.51 29.10 5.35
CA ARG A 255 -42.09 29.51 3.99
C ARG A 255 -40.58 29.33 3.80
N GLN A 256 -39.77 29.77 4.76
CA GLN A 256 -38.32 29.57 4.72
C GLN A 256 -37.90 28.09 4.71
N LYS A 257 -38.68 27.19 5.32
CA LYS A 257 -38.47 25.73 5.26
C LYS A 257 -38.89 25.10 3.94
N ILE A 258 -39.72 25.76 3.14
CA ILE A 258 -40.15 25.30 1.80
C ILE A 258 -39.13 25.79 0.78
N GLU A 259 -38.82 27.08 0.81
CA GLU A 259 -37.75 27.75 0.05
C GLU A 259 -36.40 27.02 0.22
N ALA A 260 -35.97 26.75 1.47
CA ALA A 260 -34.74 25.98 1.73
C ALA A 260 -34.82 24.47 1.42
N LYS A 261 -35.97 23.95 0.97
CA LYS A 261 -36.10 22.61 0.38
C LYS A 261 -36.15 22.66 -1.15
N GLU A 262 -36.60 23.77 -1.72
CA GLU A 262 -36.62 24.01 -3.16
C GLU A 262 -35.21 24.32 -3.64
N ASN A 263 -34.49 25.24 -2.99
CA ASN A 263 -33.07 25.50 -3.24
C ASN A 263 -32.23 24.20 -3.19
N LYS A 264 -32.46 23.35 -2.18
CA LYS A 264 -31.77 22.04 -2.05
C LYS A 264 -32.09 21.04 -3.15
N LYS A 265 -33.28 21.10 -3.75
CA LYS A 265 -33.60 20.29 -4.93
C LYS A 265 -32.89 20.82 -6.17
N GLU A 266 -32.78 22.14 -6.31
CA GLU A 266 -32.02 22.74 -7.40
C GLU A 266 -30.50 22.53 -7.25
N GLU A 267 -29.95 22.56 -6.04
CA GLU A 267 -28.56 22.20 -5.75
C GLU A 267 -28.30 20.77 -6.26
N ILE A 268 -29.13 19.80 -5.85
CA ILE A 268 -29.05 18.41 -6.30
C ILE A 268 -29.29 18.25 -7.82
N SER A 269 -30.18 19.04 -8.44
CA SER A 269 -30.38 18.96 -9.90
C SER A 269 -29.17 19.50 -10.67
N LYS A 270 -28.57 20.61 -10.23
CA LYS A 270 -27.34 21.18 -10.79
C LYS A 270 -26.15 20.21 -10.64
N GLU A 271 -26.05 19.52 -9.51
CA GLU A 271 -25.08 18.42 -9.32
C GLU A 271 -25.31 17.30 -10.35
N ILE A 272 -26.55 16.79 -10.48
CA ILE A 272 -26.91 15.72 -11.44
C ILE A 272 -26.65 16.15 -12.90
N GLU A 273 -26.95 17.39 -13.26
CA GLU A 273 -26.70 17.99 -14.57
C GLU A 273 -25.20 18.12 -14.87
N SER A 274 -24.35 18.26 -13.85
CA SER A 274 -22.88 18.33 -14.00
C SER A 274 -22.20 16.96 -14.16
N LEU A 275 -22.81 15.87 -13.69
CA LEU A 275 -22.25 14.50 -13.78
C LEU A 275 -21.73 14.10 -15.18
N PRO A 276 -22.42 14.34 -16.31
CA PRO A 276 -21.89 14.02 -17.63
C PRO A 276 -20.59 14.77 -17.99
N HIS A 277 -20.40 16.00 -17.50
CA HIS A 277 -19.13 16.72 -17.68
C HIS A 277 -18.02 16.07 -16.85
N ILE A 278 -18.27 15.81 -15.57
CA ILE A 278 -17.33 15.16 -14.65
C ILE A 278 -16.90 13.78 -15.17
N LEU A 279 -17.82 13.01 -15.74
CA LEU A 279 -17.51 11.72 -16.37
C LEU A 279 -16.64 11.84 -17.62
N GLN A 280 -16.83 12.87 -18.45
CA GLN A 280 -15.97 13.14 -19.60
C GLN A 280 -14.56 13.59 -19.18
N GLU A 281 -14.47 14.40 -18.11
CA GLU A 281 -13.21 14.85 -17.52
C GLU A 281 -12.40 13.68 -16.93
N ILE A 282 -13.04 12.81 -16.15
CA ILE A 282 -12.42 11.59 -15.61
C ILE A 282 -11.94 10.66 -16.74
N ALA A 283 -12.76 10.44 -17.78
CA ALA A 283 -12.38 9.62 -18.92
C ALA A 283 -11.15 10.17 -19.66
N ARG A 284 -11.08 11.49 -19.82
CA ARG A 284 -9.91 12.18 -20.39
C ARG A 284 -8.67 12.04 -19.51
N GLU A 285 -8.80 12.24 -18.20
CA GLU A 285 -7.69 12.10 -17.27
C GLU A 285 -7.15 10.66 -17.24
N ASP A 286 -8.02 9.66 -17.29
CA ASP A 286 -7.63 8.24 -17.37
C ASP A 286 -7.01 7.87 -18.72
N GLU A 287 -7.46 8.45 -19.83
CA GLU A 287 -6.75 8.37 -21.12
C GLU A 287 -5.33 8.97 -21.02
N GLU A 288 -5.17 10.11 -20.37
CA GLU A 288 -3.87 10.77 -20.21
C GLU A 288 -2.94 10.00 -19.24
N LYS A 289 -3.47 9.44 -18.15
CA LYS A 289 -2.78 8.46 -17.29
C LYS A 289 -2.37 7.22 -18.08
N HIS A 290 -3.23 6.69 -18.96
CA HIS A 290 -2.92 5.54 -19.80
C HIS A 290 -1.80 5.87 -20.79
N LYS A 291 -1.90 7.00 -21.51
CA LYS A 291 -0.86 7.50 -22.42
C LYS A 291 0.47 7.70 -21.68
N ARG A 292 0.47 8.25 -20.45
CA ARG A 292 1.65 8.39 -19.58
C ARG A 292 2.22 7.03 -19.14
N LYS A 293 1.37 6.03 -18.85
CA LYS A 293 1.77 4.64 -18.54
C LYS A 293 2.40 3.95 -19.75
N VAL A 294 1.81 4.08 -20.93
CA VAL A 294 2.35 3.53 -22.20
C VAL A 294 3.71 4.15 -22.53
N ARG A 295 3.84 5.48 -22.52
CA ARG A 295 5.14 6.18 -22.68
C ARG A 295 6.19 5.66 -21.69
N ARG A 296 5.83 5.44 -20.42
CA ARG A 296 6.71 4.88 -19.38
C ARG A 296 7.10 3.42 -19.64
N VAL A 297 6.24 2.60 -20.26
CA VAL A 297 6.55 1.22 -20.64
C VAL A 297 7.47 1.19 -21.86
N ILE A 298 7.18 1.99 -22.90
CA ILE A 298 8.02 2.13 -24.10
C ILE A 298 9.43 2.58 -23.71
N ALA A 299 9.57 3.68 -22.97
CA ALA A 299 10.87 4.19 -22.52
C ALA A 299 11.63 3.22 -21.59
N LYS A 300 10.93 2.30 -20.91
CA LYS A 300 11.56 1.18 -20.18
C LYS A 300 12.05 0.10 -21.14
N GLN A 301 11.26 -0.30 -22.13
CA GLN A 301 11.64 -1.29 -23.14
C GLN A 301 12.82 -0.80 -23.99
N GLU A 302 12.82 0.47 -24.40
CA GLU A 302 13.94 1.13 -25.09
C GLU A 302 15.20 1.14 -24.23
N ARG A 303 15.11 1.56 -22.96
CA ARG A 303 16.25 1.48 -22.03
C ARG A 303 16.76 0.06 -21.83
N LEU A 304 15.90 -0.95 -21.82
CA LEU A 304 16.29 -2.36 -21.70
C LEU A 304 16.89 -2.95 -22.98
N LYS A 305 16.52 -2.43 -24.16
CA LYS A 305 17.15 -2.78 -25.45
C LYS A 305 18.52 -2.13 -25.62
N ALA A 306 18.66 -0.87 -25.19
CA ALA A 306 19.83 -0.04 -25.45
C ALA A 306 20.86 0.02 -24.30
N ARG A 307 20.56 -0.54 -23.11
CA ARG A 307 21.49 -0.54 -21.97
C ARG A 307 21.37 -1.82 -21.14
N PRO A 308 22.50 -2.47 -20.79
CA PRO A 308 22.48 -3.69 -19.99
C PRO A 308 21.84 -3.50 -18.60
N PRO A 309 21.28 -4.57 -18.01
CA PRO A 309 20.64 -4.50 -16.71
C PRO A 309 21.64 -4.09 -15.62
N ARG A 310 21.16 -3.33 -14.62
CA ARG A 310 22.00 -2.97 -13.46
C ARG A 310 22.06 -4.12 -12.47
N LEU A 311 23.27 -4.58 -12.14
CA LEU A 311 23.50 -5.50 -11.03
C LEU A 311 23.71 -4.66 -9.76
N GLY A 312 22.59 -4.33 -9.09
CA GLY A 312 22.59 -3.51 -7.89
C GLY A 312 23.08 -2.07 -8.14
N LYS A 313 24.03 -1.61 -7.32
CA LYS A 313 24.56 -0.24 -7.37
C LYS A 313 25.25 0.06 -8.71
N HIS A 314 25.91 -0.92 -9.33
CA HIS A 314 26.72 -0.72 -10.53
C HIS A 314 25.92 -1.01 -11.83
N LYS A 315 26.39 -0.46 -12.94
CA LYS A 315 25.93 -0.87 -14.28
C LYS A 315 26.72 -2.12 -14.66
N TYR A 316 26.09 -3.11 -15.29
CA TYR A 316 26.83 -4.17 -15.97
C TYR A 316 27.50 -3.60 -17.22
N GLY A 317 28.71 -4.07 -17.56
CA GLY A 317 29.34 -3.81 -18.87
C GLY A 317 29.86 -2.39 -19.15
N PHE A 318 30.03 -1.52 -18.14
CA PHE A 318 30.82 -0.29 -18.30
C PHE A 318 32.14 -0.43 -17.54
N VAL A 319 33.23 -0.57 -18.31
CA VAL A 319 34.60 -0.20 -17.95
C VAL A 319 34.83 1.22 -18.47
#